data_AF-A0A927PF09-F1
#
_entry.id   AF-A0A927PF09-F1
#
_cell.length_a   1.000
_cell.length_b   1.000
_cell.length_c   1.000
_cell.angle_alpha   90.00
_cell.angle_beta   90.00
_cell.angle_gamma   90.00
#
_symmetry.space_group_name_H-M   'P 1'
#
loop_
_entity.id
_entity.type
_entity.pdbx_description
1 polymer ?
#
loop_
_entity_poly.entity_id
_entity_poly.type
_entity_poly.pdbx_seq_one_letter_code
_entity_poly.pdbx_strand_id
1 'polypeptide(L)' 'MKKIICKVEYDTEASKLIEKRVFGQFGDPAGYEESLYQTEGGKYFLYTFGGAESKYAKEAITRMAAAKAQEWLNNK' A
#
# COMPACT_ATOMS: atom_id res chain seq x y z
N MET A 1 4.71 7.12 -6.04
CA MET A 1 3.74 7.97 -5.32
C MET A 1 4.36 8.48 -4.02
N LYS A 2 4.26 9.78 -3.77
CA LYS A 2 4.74 10.41 -2.53
C LYS A 2 3.58 11.07 -1.80
N LYS A 3 3.45 10.80 -0.50
CA LYS A 3 2.41 11.40 0.33
C LYS A 3 2.94 11.75 1.70
N ILE A 4 2.73 13.00 2.10
CA ILE A 4 3.12 13.46 3.42
C ILE A 4 1.91 13.26 4.35
N ILE A 5 2.06 12.38 5.33
CA ILE A 5 1.00 12.08 6.31
C ILE A 5 1.55 12.40 7.69
N CYS A 6 0.92 13.34 8.38
CA CYS A 6 1.29 13.74 9.75
C CYS A 6 2.78 14.13 9.89
N LYS A 7 3.27 15.00 9.00
CA LYS A 7 4.69 15.45 8.93
C LYS A 7 5.71 14.34 8.64
N VAL A 8 5.26 13.15 8.25
CA VAL A 8 6.13 12.06 7.79
C VAL A 8 5.93 11.89 6.30
N GLU A 9 7.03 11.92 5.56
CA GLU A 9 7.03 11.67 4.12
C GLU A 9 7.02 10.16 3.88
N TYR A 10 5.97 9.70 3.22
CA TYR A 10 5.85 8.32 2.76
C TYR A 10 6.04 8.33 1.25
N ASP A 11 7.20 7.83 0.83
CA ASP A 11 7.60 7.79 -0.56
C ASP A 11 7.79 6.34 -0.99
N THR A 12 7.05 5.88 -2.00
CA THR A 12 7.13 4.50 -2.49
C THR A 12 8.48 4.16 -3.13
N GLU A 13 9.23 5.15 -3.63
CA GLU A 13 10.54 4.96 -4.26
C GLU A 13 11.65 4.92 -3.21
N ALA A 14 11.57 5.76 -2.18
CA ALA A 14 12.50 5.74 -1.05
C ALA A 14 12.20 4.60 -0.05
N SER A 15 11.11 3.86 -0.25
CA SER A 15 10.69 2.78 0.65
C SER A 15 10.88 1.41 0.02
N LYS A 16 11.16 0.42 0.86
CA LYS A 16 11.33 -0.96 0.46
C LYS A 16 9.98 -1.65 0.30
N LEU A 17 9.67 -2.15 -0.89
CA LEU A 17 8.54 -3.04 -1.12
C LEU A 17 8.77 -4.34 -0.34
N ILE A 18 7.85 -4.67 0.56
CA ILE A 18 7.90 -5.92 1.34
C ILE A 18 7.10 -7.00 0.63
N GLU A 19 5.85 -6.70 0.28
CA GLU A 19 4.96 -7.63 -0.41
C GLU A 19 3.91 -6.86 -1.20
N LYS A 20 3.42 -7.45 -2.29
CA LYS A 20 2.30 -6.90 -3.07
C LYS A 20 1.23 -7.97 -3.27
N ARG A 21 -0.02 -7.57 -3.15
CA ARG A 21 -1.19 -8.39 -3.43
C ARG A 21 -1.99 -7.73 -4.52
N VAL A 22 -2.33 -8.51 -5.54
CA VAL A 22 -3.15 -8.04 -6.65
C VAL A 22 -4.46 -8.79 -6.56
N PHE A 23 -5.55 -8.05 -6.44
CA PHE A 23 -6.91 -8.55 -6.38
C PHE A 23 -7.63 -8.13 -7.66
N GLY A 24 -7.85 -9.08 -8.56
CA GLY A 24 -8.49 -8.84 -9.85
C GLY A 24 -7.60 -9.22 -11.02
N GLN A 25 -8.10 -8.99 -12.23
CA GLN A 25 -7.36 -9.20 -13.47
C GLN A 25 -7.04 -7.88 -14.16
N PHE A 26 -6.03 -7.92 -15.02
CA PHE A 26 -5.67 -6.80 -15.87
C PHE A 26 -6.87 -6.40 -16.74
N GLY A 27 -7.35 -5.17 -16.59
CA GLY A 27 -8.54 -4.66 -17.27
C GLY A 27 -9.84 -4.80 -16.47
N ASP A 28 -9.80 -5.35 -15.25
CA ASP A 28 -10.96 -5.40 -14.39
C ASP A 28 -11.18 -4.04 -13.70
N PRO A 29 -12.33 -3.37 -13.94
CA PRO A 29 -12.58 -2.05 -13.36
C PRO A 29 -12.76 -2.09 -11.83
N ALA A 30 -13.07 -3.27 -11.27
CA ALA A 30 -13.14 -3.53 -9.83
C ALA A 30 -11.85 -4.14 -9.26
N GLY A 31 -10.80 -4.31 -10.09
CA GLY A 31 -9.49 -4.80 -9.68
C GLY A 31 -8.65 -3.76 -8.94
N TYR A 32 -8.04 -4.17 -7.83
CA TYR A 32 -7.14 -3.35 -7.03
C TYR A 32 -5.90 -4.11 -6.60
N GLU A 33 -4.83 -3.38 -6.34
CA GLU A 33 -3.58 -3.86 -5.81
C GLU A 33 -3.28 -3.17 -4.48
N GLU A 34 -2.72 -3.95 -3.55
CA GLU A 34 -2.28 -3.50 -2.25
C GLU A 34 -0.79 -3.88 -2.09
N SER A 35 0.06 -2.88 -2.05
CA SER A 35 1.51 -3.03 -1.91
C SER A 35 1.95 -2.52 -0.54
N LEU A 36 2.54 -3.40 0.25
CA LEU A 36 3.09 -3.07 1.57
C LEU A 36 4.53 -2.60 1.43
N TYR A 37 4.81 -1.40 1.92
CA TYR A 37 6.12 -0.79 1.92
C TYR A 37 6.63 -0.54 3.35
N GLN A 38 7.95 -0.55 3.49
CA GLN A 38 8.67 -0.18 4.69
C GLN A 38 9.58 1.01 4.39
N THR A 39 9.37 2.12 5.08
CA THR A 39 10.27 3.29 5.05
C THR A 39 11.61 2.96 5.71
N GLU A 40 12.66 3.69 5.36
CA GLU A 40 14.00 3.56 5.97
C GLU A 40 13.96 3.75 7.50
N GLY A 41 13.05 4.58 8.01
CA GLY A 41 12.81 4.77 9.45
C GLY A 41 12.07 3.63 10.15
N GLY A 42 11.89 2.47 9.50
CA GLY A 42 11.22 1.29 10.06
C GLY A 42 9.70 1.40 10.18
N LYS A 43 9.09 2.46 9.64
CA LYS A 43 7.63 2.61 9.59
C LYS A 43 7.06 1.89 8.37
N TYR A 44 5.87 1.34 8.50
CA TYR A 44 5.19 0.64 7.41
C TYR A 44 4.04 1.47 6.86
N PHE A 45 3.73 1.27 5.59
CA PHE A 45 2.55 1.85 4.96
C PHE A 45 2.05 0.95 3.84
N LEU A 46 0.74 0.94 3.68
CA LEU A 46 0.07 0.24 2.60
C LEU A 46 -0.23 1.24 1.49
N TYR A 47 0.27 0.95 0.30
CA TYR A 47 -0.07 1.63 -0.94
C TYR A 47 -1.17 0.82 -1.61
N THR A 48 -2.35 1.42 -1.80
CA THR A 48 -3.45 0.77 -2.50
C THR A 48 -3.78 1.56 -3.76
N PHE A 49 -3.98 0.85 -4.87
CA PHE A 49 -4.33 1.44 -6.16
C PHE A 49 -5.26 0.49 -6.90
N GLY A 50 -6.22 1.00 -7.66
CA GLY A 50 -7.19 0.15 -8.36
C GLY A 50 -7.98 0.89 -9.41
N GLY A 51 -8.78 0.14 -10.15
CA GLY A 51 -9.66 0.66 -11.20
C GLY A 51 -10.77 1.55 -10.63
N ALA A 52 -11.39 2.35 -11.49
CA ALA A 52 -12.37 3.37 -11.08
C ALA A 52 -13.60 2.82 -10.34
N GLU A 53 -13.96 1.54 -10.55
CA GLU A 53 -15.07 0.86 -9.86
C GLU A 53 -14.59 0.05 -8.63
N SER A 54 -13.30 0.10 -8.34
CA SER A 54 -12.70 -0.60 -7.21
C SER A 54 -12.86 0.18 -5.91
N LYS A 55 -12.80 -0.54 -4.77
CA LYS A 55 -12.74 0.06 -3.43
C LYS A 55 -11.58 1.07 -3.28
N TYR A 56 -10.53 0.90 -4.07
CA TYR A 56 -9.37 1.77 -4.14
C TYR A 56 -9.24 2.46 -5.52
N ALA A 57 -10.31 3.11 -5.97
CA ALA A 57 -10.35 3.85 -7.24
C ALA A 57 -9.27 4.96 -7.40
N LYS A 58 -8.56 5.31 -6.33
CA LYS A 58 -7.43 6.23 -6.35
C LYS A 58 -6.29 5.66 -5.54
N GLU A 59 -5.07 5.93 -6.00
CA GLU A 59 -3.86 5.64 -5.24
C GLU A 59 -3.91 6.30 -3.86
N ALA A 60 -3.84 5.48 -2.82
CA ALA A 60 -3.87 5.92 -1.44
C ALA A 60 -2.75 5.27 -0.65
N ILE A 61 -2.04 6.10 0.14
CA ILE A 61 -1.07 5.63 1.12
C ILE A 61 -1.73 5.67 2.49
N THR A 62 -1.74 4.53 3.16
CA THR A 62 -2.23 4.36 4.52
C THR A 62 -1.08 3.95 5.42
N ARG A 63 -0.72 4.80 6.38
CA ARG A 63 0.30 4.46 7.38
C ARG A 63 -0.15 3.26 8.21
N MET A 64 0.77 2.35 8.50
CA MET A 64 0.48 1.14 9.28
C MET A 64 1.57 0.90 10.33
N ALA A 65 1.17 0.40 11.49
CA ALA A 65 2.13 0.00 12.52
C ALA A 65 2.82 -1.31 12.11
N ALA A 66 4.04 -1.55 12.60
CA ALA A 66 4.80 -2.77 12.30
C ALA A 66 4.03 -4.05 12.66
N ALA A 67 3.36 -4.06 13.82
CA ALA A 67 2.51 -5.19 14.23
C ALA A 67 1.40 -5.49 13.21
N LYS A 68 0.65 -4.47 12.79
CA LYS A 68 -0.39 -4.62 11.76
C LYS A 68 0.17 -5.01 10.39
N ALA A 69 1.38 -4.55 10.05
CA ALA A 69 2.06 -4.94 8.82
C ALA A 69 2.41 -6.43 8.83
N GLN A 70 2.93 -6.94 9.95
CA GLN A 70 3.14 -8.37 10.12
C GLN A 70 1.84 -9.17 10.12
N GLU A 71 0.80 -8.70 10.80
CA GLU A 71 -0.52 -9.36 10.74
C GLU A 71 -1.06 -9.40 9.31
N TRP A 72 -0.92 -8.31 8.56
CA TRP A 72 -1.33 -8.26 7.16
C TRP A 72 -0.55 -9.28 6.32
N LEU A 73 0.77 -9.36 6.48
CA LEU A 73 1.62 -10.35 5.81
C LEU A 73 1.25 -11.80 6.18
N ASN A 74 0.91 -12.05 7.44
CA ASN A 74 0.51 -13.37 7.91
C ASN A 74 -0.90 -13.78 7.47
N ASN A 75 -1.79 -12.82 7.21
CA ASN A 75 -3.15 -13.07 6.76
C ASN A 75 -3.15 -13.39 5.25
N LYS A 76 -2.63 -14.56 4.91
CA LYS A 76 -2.52 -15.13 3.55
C LYS A 76 -3.81 -15.81 3.09
#